data_AF-A0A1S2VFU2-F1
#
_entry.id   AF-A0A1S2VFU2-F1
#
_cell.length_a   1.000
_cell.length_b   1.000
_cell.length_c   1.000
_cell.angle_alpha   90.00
_cell.angle_beta   90.00
_cell.angle_gamma   90.00
#
_symmetry.space_group_name_H-M   'P 1'
#
loop_
_entity.id
_entity.type
_entity.pdbx_description
1 polymer ?
#
loop_
_entity_poly.entity_id
_entity_poly.type
_entity_poly.pdbx_seq_one_letter_code
_entity_poly.pdbx_strand_id
1 'polypeptide(L)'
;MGRSTGSAETRPHRKPASLSANQLMAVELGLYLLAELTPTASPAILPGLLTTTTPSDVVRPVWTAKQLRYLNRARLLIGQFMQPALWQSQLERYANLPEHLQAYDISQDRARFSTKKVGFSRNRIFTLKRLFD
;
A
#
# COMPACT_ATOMS: atom_id res chain seq x y z
N MET A 1 56.56 4.47 13.11
CA MET A 1 55.38 3.59 13.33
C MET A 1 54.17 4.48 13.61
N GLY A 2 53.40 4.82 12.56
CA GLY A 2 52.18 5.62 12.69
C GLY A 2 50.99 4.72 12.99
N ARG A 3 50.26 4.99 14.07
CA ARG A 3 48.99 4.31 14.39
C ARG A 3 47.84 5.12 13.82
N SER A 4 47.18 4.55 12.82
CA SER A 4 45.87 4.97 12.35
C SER A 4 44.83 4.74 13.46
N THR A 5 44.21 5.82 13.93
CA THR A 5 42.96 5.75 14.70
C THR A 5 41.81 5.99 13.75
N GLY A 6 41.00 4.95 13.55
CA GLY A 6 39.86 4.94 12.65
C GLY A 6 38.84 6.01 13.00
N SER A 7 38.43 6.75 11.97
CA SER A 7 37.26 7.61 12.00
C SER A 7 36.03 6.76 12.29
N ALA A 8 35.33 7.08 13.38
CA ALA A 8 34.01 6.56 13.67
C ALA A 8 33.05 7.11 12.61
N GLU A 9 32.81 6.31 11.57
CA GLU A 9 31.81 6.59 10.55
C GLU A 9 30.44 6.43 11.18
N THR A 10 29.89 7.55 11.66
CA THR A 10 28.49 7.66 12.07
C THR A 10 27.63 7.31 10.87
N ARG A 11 27.19 6.04 10.80
CA ARG A 11 26.16 5.60 9.86
C ARG A 11 24.99 6.57 9.98
N PRO A 12 24.56 7.24 8.88
CA PRO A 12 23.42 8.13 8.96
C PRO A 12 22.25 7.31 9.50
N HIS A 13 21.72 7.74 10.66
CA HIS A 13 20.46 7.23 11.17
C HIS A 13 19.41 7.55 10.11
N ARG A 14 19.14 6.58 9.23
CA ARG A 14 18.12 6.69 8.19
C ARG A 14 16.82 6.91 8.95
N LYS A 15 16.34 8.17 8.97
CA LYS A 15 15.09 8.52 9.63
C LYS A 15 14.06 7.48 9.18
N PRO A 16 13.37 6.78 10.10
CA PRO A 16 12.38 5.80 9.71
C PRO A 16 11.42 6.51 8.75
N ALA A 17 11.12 5.88 7.62
CA ALA A 17 10.25 6.46 6.62
C ALA A 17 8.88 6.69 7.26
N SER A 18 8.61 7.90 7.75
CA SER A 18 7.37 8.19 8.44
C SER A 18 6.31 8.57 7.40
N LEU A 19 5.25 7.76 7.35
CA LEU A 19 4.00 8.16 6.73
C LEU A 19 3.18 8.93 7.77
N SER A 20 2.52 10.01 7.34
CA SER A 20 1.47 10.61 8.18
C SER A 20 0.30 9.65 8.32
N ALA A 21 -0.54 9.84 9.34
CA ALA A 21 -1.72 8.99 9.56
C ALA A 21 -2.63 8.92 8.32
N ASN A 22 -2.82 10.05 7.63
CA ASN A 22 -3.61 10.13 6.40
C ASN A 22 -2.96 9.36 5.24
N GLN A 23 -1.64 9.45 5.10
CA GLN A 23 -0.91 8.73 4.06
C GLN A 23 -0.93 7.22 4.30
N LEU A 24 -0.73 6.82 5.56
CA LEU A 24 -0.82 5.43 5.99
C LEU A 24 -2.20 4.85 5.70
N MET A 25 -3.26 5.56 6.10
CA MET A 25 -4.64 5.18 5.85
C MET A 25 -4.96 5.12 4.34
N ALA A 26 -4.48 6.09 3.55
CA ALA A 26 -4.66 6.06 2.10
C ALA A 26 -4.01 4.81 1.49
N VAL A 27 -2.79 4.46 1.91
CA VAL A 27 -2.11 3.25 1.41
C VAL A 27 -2.89 1.99 1.75
N GLU A 28 -3.36 1.88 2.99
CA GLU A 28 -4.14 0.73 3.43
C GLU A 28 -5.50 0.64 2.75
N LEU A 29 -6.14 1.77 2.43
CA LEU A 29 -7.34 1.81 1.60
C LEU A 29 -7.07 1.24 0.19
N GLY A 30 -5.94 1.60 -0.40
CA GLY A 30 -5.52 1.06 -1.71
C GLY A 30 -5.29 -0.45 -1.67
N LEU A 31 -4.61 -0.96 -0.63
CA LEU A 31 -4.38 -2.39 -0.44
C LEU A 31 -5.67 -3.15 -0.13
N TYR A 32 -6.57 -2.57 0.67
CA TYR A 32 -7.89 -3.15 0.93
C TYR A 32 -8.72 -3.26 -0.35
N LEU A 33 -8.73 -2.19 -1.15
CA LEU A 33 -9.39 -2.20 -2.45
C LEU A 33 -8.85 -3.35 -3.32
N LEU A 34 -7.53 -3.49 -3.44
CA LEU A 34 -6.92 -4.60 -4.19
C LEU A 34 -7.30 -5.97 -3.64
N ALA A 35 -7.38 -6.13 -2.31
CA ALA A 35 -7.76 -7.40 -1.70
C ALA A 35 -9.19 -7.83 -2.05
N GLU A 36 -10.14 -6.88 -2.15
CA GLU A 36 -11.54 -7.15 -2.48
C GLU A 36 -11.77 -7.43 -3.99
N LEU A 37 -10.83 -7.03 -4.84
CA LEU A 37 -11.03 -6.99 -6.29
C LEU A 37 -10.14 -7.98 -7.02
N THR A 38 -8.86 -8.00 -6.64
CA THR A 38 -7.79 -8.74 -7.30
C THR A 38 -6.78 -9.22 -6.24
N PRO A 39 -7.16 -10.11 -5.32
CA PRO A 39 -6.33 -10.51 -4.17
C PRO A 39 -5.01 -11.17 -4.56
N THR A 40 -4.91 -11.72 -5.78
CA THR A 40 -3.71 -12.38 -6.31
C THR A 40 -2.82 -11.44 -7.13
N ALA A 41 -3.26 -10.21 -7.38
CA ALA A 41 -2.53 -9.27 -8.22
C ALA A 41 -1.46 -8.50 -7.44
N SER A 42 -0.45 -8.04 -8.18
CA SER A 42 0.59 -7.17 -7.61
C SER A 42 -0.02 -5.85 -7.14
N PRO A 43 0.42 -5.30 -5.99
CA PRO A 43 -0.01 -3.98 -5.56
C PRO A 43 0.32 -2.87 -6.56
N ALA A 44 1.23 -3.10 -7.51
CA ALA A 44 1.59 -2.15 -8.55
C ALA A 44 0.43 -1.80 -9.51
N ILE A 45 -0.64 -2.61 -9.57
CA ILE A 45 -1.74 -2.40 -10.53
C ILE A 45 -2.74 -1.33 -10.08
N LEU A 46 -2.71 -0.88 -8.82
CA LEU A 46 -3.69 0.07 -8.26
C LEU A 46 -3.87 1.33 -9.13
N PRO A 47 -2.81 2.02 -9.59
CA PRO A 47 -2.98 3.24 -10.38
C PRO A 47 -3.77 3.00 -11.67
N GLY A 48 -3.46 1.93 -12.41
CA GLY A 48 -4.17 1.55 -13.64
C GLY A 48 -5.64 1.19 -13.38
N LEU A 49 -5.91 0.56 -12.23
CA LEU A 49 -7.28 0.25 -11.81
C LEU A 49 -8.10 1.52 -11.53
N LEU A 50 -7.48 2.52 -10.89
CA LEU A 50 -8.13 3.79 -10.57
C LEU A 50 -8.39 4.64 -11.82
N THR A 51 -7.46 4.68 -12.78
CA THR A 51 -7.55 5.52 -14.00
C THR A 51 -8.49 5.01 -15.09
N THR A 52 -9.21 3.89 -14.87
CA THR A 52 -10.01 3.16 -15.89
C THR A 52 -9.20 2.52 -17.02
N THR A 53 -7.89 2.76 -17.05
CA THR A 53 -6.94 2.12 -17.96
C THR A 53 -6.53 0.78 -17.37
N THR A 54 -7.42 -0.21 -17.42
CA THR A 54 -6.98 -1.60 -17.22
C THR A 54 -5.89 -1.88 -18.26
N PRO A 55 -4.67 -2.26 -17.85
CA PRO A 55 -3.67 -2.77 -18.79
C PRO A 55 -4.34 -3.85 -19.64
N SER A 56 -4.11 -3.85 -20.96
CA SER A 56 -4.74 -4.78 -21.90
C SER A 56 -4.58 -6.26 -21.51
N ASP A 57 -3.59 -6.56 -20.67
CA ASP A 57 -3.28 -7.90 -20.16
C ASP A 57 -4.13 -8.33 -18.96
N VAL A 58 -4.90 -7.41 -18.35
CA VAL A 58 -5.88 -7.76 -17.32
C VAL A 58 -7.21 -7.93 -18.03
N VAL A 59 -7.56 -9.19 -18.33
CA VAL A 59 -8.92 -9.62 -18.71
C VAL A 59 -9.89 -8.81 -17.86
N ARG A 60 -10.64 -7.88 -18.46
CA ARG A 60 -11.54 -6.98 -17.70
C ARG A 60 -12.42 -7.87 -16.85
N PRO A 61 -12.20 -7.92 -15.51
CA PRO A 61 -13.00 -8.79 -14.68
C PRO A 61 -14.45 -8.35 -14.85
N VAL A 62 -15.42 -9.26 -14.88
CA VAL A 62 -16.82 -8.84 -14.76
C VAL A 62 -17.01 -8.47 -13.29
N TRP A 63 -16.84 -7.19 -12.99
CA TRP A 63 -16.96 -6.66 -11.64
C TRP A 63 -18.40 -6.78 -11.15
N THR A 64 -18.59 -7.28 -9.94
CA THR A 64 -19.92 -7.23 -9.31
C THR A 64 -20.31 -5.78 -9.02
N ALA A 65 -21.61 -5.50 -8.86
CA ALA A 65 -22.09 -4.16 -8.51
C ALA A 65 -21.46 -3.63 -7.20
N LYS A 66 -21.19 -4.51 -6.23
CA LYS A 66 -20.48 -4.15 -4.99
C LYS A 66 -19.05 -3.66 -5.28
N GLN A 67 -18.32 -4.42 -6.08
CA GLN A 67 -16.93 -4.11 -6.45
C GLN A 67 -16.84 -2.81 -7.26
N LEU A 68 -17.80 -2.53 -8.15
CA LEU A 68 -17.90 -1.26 -8.87
C LEU A 68 -18.14 -0.08 -7.93
N ARG A 69 -19.03 -0.23 -6.94
CA ARG A 69 -19.23 0.80 -5.90
C ARG A 69 -17.95 1.07 -5.14
N TYR A 70 -17.23 0.02 -4.75
CA TYR A 70 -15.96 0.15 -4.04
C TYR A 70 -14.93 0.88 -4.89
N LEU A 71 -14.79 0.52 -6.17
CA LEU A 71 -13.87 1.18 -7.09
C LEU A 71 -14.20 2.67 -7.27
N ASN A 72 -15.47 3.01 -7.49
CA ASN A 72 -15.90 4.41 -7.62
C ASN A 72 -15.66 5.20 -6.33
N ARG A 73 -15.90 4.58 -5.16
CA ARG A 73 -15.62 5.22 -3.87
C ARG A 73 -14.13 5.42 -3.65
N ALA A 74 -13.29 4.45 -4.01
CA ALA A 74 -11.84 4.58 -3.91
C ALA A 74 -11.31 5.72 -4.79
N ARG A 75 -11.83 5.91 -6.01
CA ARG A 75 -11.42 7.02 -6.86
C ARG A 75 -11.64 8.38 -6.19
N LEU A 76 -12.68 8.53 -5.38
CA LEU A 76 -12.94 9.74 -4.61
C LEU A 76 -12.01 9.89 -3.40
N LEU A 77 -11.70 8.80 -2.71
CA LEU A 77 -10.93 8.82 -1.45
C LEU A 77 -9.41 8.85 -1.64
N ILE A 78 -8.92 8.15 -2.66
CA ILE A 78 -7.48 7.94 -2.91
C ILE A 78 -7.10 8.25 -4.37
N GLY A 79 -7.80 9.21 -5.00
CA GLY A 79 -7.59 9.62 -6.38
C GLY A 79 -6.15 10.04 -6.70
N GLN A 80 -5.39 10.53 -5.71
CA GLN A 80 -3.96 10.84 -5.88
C GLN A 80 -3.12 9.64 -6.31
N PHE A 81 -3.52 8.41 -5.98
CA PHE A 81 -2.82 7.18 -6.38
C PHE A 81 -3.08 6.75 -7.81
N MET A 82 -3.87 7.51 -8.58
CA MET A 82 -3.85 7.42 -10.04
C MET A 82 -2.46 7.73 -10.62
N GLN A 83 -1.61 8.49 -9.89
CA GLN A 83 -0.23 8.74 -10.26
C GLN A 83 0.67 7.57 -9.81
N PRO A 84 1.25 6.77 -10.73
CA PRO A 84 1.99 5.58 -10.36
C PRO A 84 3.22 5.86 -9.49
N ALA A 85 3.92 6.96 -9.75
CA ALA A 85 5.09 7.35 -8.97
C ALA A 85 4.75 7.63 -7.50
N LEU A 86 3.61 8.29 -7.24
CA LEU A 86 3.16 8.58 -5.88
C LEU A 86 2.77 7.30 -5.14
N TRP A 87 2.04 6.41 -5.80
CA TRP A 87 1.67 5.11 -5.23
C TRP A 87 2.92 4.29 -4.87
N GLN A 88 3.86 4.13 -5.80
CA GLN A 88 5.08 3.34 -5.57
C GLN A 88 5.93 3.92 -4.44
N SER A 89 6.12 5.25 -4.41
CA SER A 89 6.87 5.92 -3.33
C SER A 89 6.22 5.68 -1.96
N GLN A 90 4.89 5.79 -1.86
CA GLN A 90 4.18 5.61 -0.60
C GLN A 90 4.12 4.14 -0.17
N LEU A 91 4.02 3.22 -1.14
CA LEU A 91 4.06 1.77 -0.90
C LEU A 91 5.44 1.34 -0.39
N GLU A 92 6.52 1.87 -0.95
CA GLU A 92 7.88 1.63 -0.48
C GLU A 92 8.07 2.15 0.95
N ARG A 93 7.58 3.36 1.25
CA ARG A 93 7.63 3.91 2.61
C ARG A 93 6.80 3.08 3.58
N TYR A 94 5.63 2.60 3.16
CA TYR A 94 4.78 1.72 3.95
C TYR A 94 5.49 0.40 4.28
N ALA A 95 6.11 -0.25 3.29
CA ALA A 95 6.83 -1.51 3.48
C ALA A 95 8.02 -1.39 4.45
N ASN A 96 8.61 -0.20 4.58
CA ASN A 96 9.70 0.08 5.51
C ASN A 96 9.23 0.51 6.92
N LEU A 97 7.91 0.60 7.17
CA LEU A 97 7.40 0.88 8.51
C LEU A 97 7.63 -0.29 9.47
N PRO A 98 7.72 -0.04 10.78
CA PRO A 98 7.65 -1.09 11.78
C PRO A 98 6.40 -1.95 11.61
N GLU A 99 6.55 -3.27 11.70
CA GLU A 99 5.50 -4.23 11.38
C GLU A 99 4.19 -4.01 12.15
N HIS A 100 4.27 -3.53 13.39
CA HIS A 100 3.14 -3.26 14.27
C HIS A 100 2.26 -2.09 13.81
N LEU A 101 2.76 -1.23 12.91
CA LEU A 101 2.02 -0.09 12.36
C LEU A 101 1.28 -0.41 11.05
N GLN A 102 1.50 -1.61 10.49
CA GLN A 102 0.97 -2.04 9.21
C GLN A 102 -0.24 -2.96 9.39
N ALA A 103 -1.35 -2.72 8.67
CA ALA A 103 -2.43 -3.69 8.51
C ALA A 103 -2.13 -4.80 7.48
N TYR A 104 -1.23 -4.53 6.52
CA TYR A 104 -0.87 -5.44 5.44
C TYR A 104 0.63 -5.75 5.48
N ASP A 105 0.96 -6.98 5.15
CA ASP A 105 2.33 -7.40 4.86
C ASP A 105 2.57 -7.30 3.34
N ILE A 106 3.76 -6.87 2.94
CA ILE A 106 4.16 -6.70 1.54
C ILE A 106 5.44 -7.49 1.33
N SER A 107 5.48 -8.33 0.29
CA SER A 107 6.69 -9.09 -0.03
C SER A 107 7.84 -8.16 -0.41
N GLN A 108 9.09 -8.59 -0.20
CA GLN A 108 10.28 -7.78 -0.50
C GLN A 108 10.36 -7.33 -1.96
N ASP A 109 9.93 -8.21 -2.88
CA ASP A 109 9.83 -7.94 -4.32
C ASP A 109 8.61 -7.07 -4.71
N ARG A 110 7.74 -6.75 -3.74
CA ARG A 110 6.48 -5.99 -3.90
C ARG A 110 5.53 -6.61 -4.93
N ALA A 111 5.71 -7.89 -5.23
CA ALA A 111 4.86 -8.62 -6.15
C ALA A 111 3.57 -9.09 -5.49
N ARG A 112 3.55 -9.20 -4.16
CA ARG A 112 2.43 -9.76 -3.38
C ARG A 112 2.21 -8.96 -2.10
N PHE A 113 1.00 -9.04 -1.58
CA PHE A 113 0.64 -8.49 -0.28
C PHE A 113 -0.40 -9.38 0.40
N SER A 114 -0.51 -9.31 1.73
CA SER A 114 -1.51 -10.06 2.49
C SER A 114 -1.95 -9.31 3.75
N THR A 115 -3.17 -9.56 4.22
CA THR A 115 -3.65 -8.95 5.47
C THR A 115 -2.96 -9.59 6.68
N LYS A 116 -2.44 -8.77 7.60
CA LYS A 116 -1.86 -9.28 8.85
C LYS A 116 -2.94 -9.83 9.77
N LYS A 117 -2.68 -10.99 10.38
CA LYS A 117 -3.60 -11.69 11.29
C LYS A 117 -3.38 -11.31 12.77
N VAL A 118 -3.05 -10.04 13.07
CA VAL A 118 -2.93 -9.56 14.45
C VAL A 118 -4.14 -8.69 14.84
N GLY A 119 -4.49 -8.65 16.13
CA GLY A 119 -5.73 -8.05 16.61
C GLY A 119 -5.94 -6.58 16.20
N PHE A 120 -4.87 -5.78 16.17
CA PHE A 120 -4.91 -4.38 15.73
C PHE A 120 -5.32 -4.24 14.25
N SER A 121 -4.82 -5.14 13.39
CA SER A 121 -5.12 -5.15 11.95
C SER A 121 -6.61 -5.36 11.72
N ARG A 122 -7.28 -6.21 12.52
CA ARG A 122 -8.72 -6.50 12.37
C ARG A 122 -9.59 -5.26 12.57
N ASN A 123 -9.33 -4.47 13.61
CA ASN A 123 -10.04 -3.20 13.84
C ASN A 123 -9.81 -2.23 12.67
N ARG A 124 -8.59 -2.20 12.14
CA ARG A 124 -8.24 -1.34 11.00
C ARG A 124 -8.96 -1.74 9.73
N ILE A 125 -8.96 -3.03 9.38
CA ILE A 125 -9.70 -3.55 8.22
C ILE A 125 -11.20 -3.28 8.34
N PHE A 126 -11.77 -3.43 9.54
CA PHE A 126 -13.17 -3.11 9.77
C PHE A 126 -13.48 -1.63 9.49
N THR A 127 -12.61 -0.72 9.94
CA THR A 127 -12.72 0.72 9.62
C THR A 127 -12.62 1.00 8.13
N LEU A 128 -11.69 0.34 7.42
CA LEU A 128 -11.55 0.50 5.96
C LEU A 128 -12.82 0.04 5.25
N LYS A 129 -13.36 -1.12 5.63
CA LYS A 129 -14.61 -1.65 5.07
C LYS A 129 -15.78 -0.66 5.22
N ARG A 130 -15.92 -0.04 6.40
CA ARG A 130 -16.98 0.96 6.65
C ARG A 130 -16.91 2.21 5.76
N LEU A 131 -15.78 2.48 5.11
CA LEU A 131 -15.66 3.60 4.17
C LEU A 131 -16.17 3.27 2.76
N PHE A 132 -16.37 1.97 2.51
CA PHE A 132 -16.83 1.42 1.24
C PHE A 132 -18.28 0.90 1.28
N ASP A 133 -18.78 0.54 2.47
CA ASP A 133 -20.18 0.25 2.75
C ASP A 133 -21.03 1.53 2.82
#